data_AF-A0A8X7WW34-F1
#
_entry.id   AF-A0A8X7WW34-F1
#
_cell.length_a   1.000
_cell.length_b   1.000
_cell.length_c   1.000
_cell.angle_alpha   90.00
_cell.angle_beta   90.00
_cell.angle_gamma   90.00
#
_symmetry.space_group_name_H-M   'P 1'
#
loop_
_entity.id
_entity.type
_entity.pdbx_description
1 polymer ?
#
loop_
_entity_poly.entity_id
_entity_poly.type
_entity_poly.pdbx_seq_one_letter_code
_entity_poly.pdbx_strand_id
1 'polypeptide(L)'
;MESRMRHITCIVRECQLRYYSGTIRRILIVEEPSSWTMPRGRPRNTWLGQMECYFWMVGLDCVSAWGVANQHPKLFCRVTATSIKHSYENWLASNGLMLSPFHVRWQTGLFNRLFAKWGRWNPKFLYYWFTMGMVFGIMAMFGSIILLFKTLMQTLSQMMYENPDGSHEQVLQVVVPGVNLPVSQMAYFFVAILISGVIHEIGHGVAAIREQVRFNGFGMFIFIIYPGAFVDLFTTHLQLISPVQQLRIFCAGVWHNFILGLAALVSLLVLPLFLLPFYYTGAGALITEVIEDSPASGPRGLFVGDLVTQLEDCRVLSVEDWHSCMKEIIYRPQTGYCVNEATLQWVQAPNRAFKRLDGTMECCNNNSLTDICFTYSNNLDSHLYACLPARRAIESSGICRSNTDCQKDFVPELCLIPSLENQTRLIRVKHQPQMDMLFVGYPLHLQYAADSSATLKELQSVFQEQEMTETVHNVEKNNCLVTYYGKNGRLPAIIRGGAIDRYWPTADGRLVEYDIDEVLFDDDSPYQNIKILHSQQFGNILILNGDVNLAESDLPYTQAIMGSGKEDYAGKEVLILGGGDGGILYEVVKLKPKMITMVEISFIC
;
A
#
# COMPACT_ATOMS: atom_id res chain seq x y z
N MET A 1 23.29 -24.68 8.61
CA MET A 1 24.75 -24.83 8.87
C MET A 1 24.96 -26.08 9.73
N GLU A 2 24.50 -27.22 9.20
CA GLU A 2 24.11 -28.40 9.99
C GLU A 2 24.63 -29.72 9.35
N SER A 3 25.61 -29.60 8.45
CA SER A 3 26.20 -30.74 7.71
C SER A 3 27.70 -30.94 7.96
N ARG A 4 28.33 -30.16 8.85
CA ARG A 4 29.77 -30.31 9.17
C ARG A 4 30.08 -30.80 10.58
N MET A 5 29.06 -31.10 11.40
CA MET A 5 29.21 -31.61 12.77
C MET A 5 28.81 -33.09 12.94
N ARG A 6 28.75 -33.87 11.85
CA ARG A 6 28.48 -35.33 11.89
C ARG A 6 29.71 -36.21 11.63
N HIS A 7 30.89 -35.64 11.38
CA HIS A 7 32.10 -36.41 11.07
C HIS A 7 33.06 -36.65 12.24
N ILE A 8 32.84 -36.04 13.41
CA ILE A 8 33.74 -36.19 14.58
C ILE A 8 33.18 -37.19 15.62
N THR A 9 31.95 -37.67 15.45
CA THR A 9 31.29 -38.63 16.36
C THR A 9 31.19 -40.06 15.85
N CYS A 10 32.02 -40.46 14.87
CA CYS A 10 32.13 -41.85 14.42
C CYS A 10 33.49 -42.53 14.68
N ILE A 11 34.52 -41.81 15.13
CA ILE A 11 35.85 -42.41 15.40
C ILE A 11 36.03 -42.81 16.88
N VAL A 12 35.17 -42.33 17.77
CA VAL A 12 35.22 -42.67 19.22
C VAL A 12 34.42 -43.95 19.55
N ARG A 13 33.69 -44.55 18.59
CA ARG A 13 32.74 -45.63 18.88
C ARG A 13 33.13 -47.06 18.46
N GLU A 14 34.33 -47.29 17.91
CA GLU A 14 34.79 -48.66 17.58
C GLU A 14 35.91 -49.23 18.48
N CYS A 15 36.69 -48.41 19.20
CA CYS A 15 37.72 -48.96 20.11
C CYS A 15 37.24 -49.22 21.55
N GLN A 16 36.05 -48.76 21.95
CA GLN A 16 35.51 -49.01 23.30
C GLN A 16 34.73 -50.32 23.45
N LEU A 17 34.48 -51.07 22.37
CA LEU A 17 33.66 -52.30 22.41
C LEU A 17 34.45 -53.61 22.36
N ARG A 18 35.79 -53.58 22.50
CA ARG A 18 36.62 -54.81 22.54
C ARG A 18 37.28 -55.15 23.89
N TYR A 19 37.06 -54.40 24.97
CA TYR A 19 37.77 -54.67 26.24
C TYR A 19 36.94 -54.95 27.50
N TYR A 20 35.61 -54.91 27.46
CA TYR A 20 34.81 -55.41 28.59
C TYR A 20 33.64 -56.24 28.12
N SER A 21 33.87 -57.55 28.10
CA SER A 21 32.81 -58.56 28.19
C SER A 21 32.11 -58.41 29.54
N GLY A 22 30.79 -58.32 29.55
CA GLY A 22 30.02 -58.70 30.73
C GLY A 22 28.91 -57.74 31.14
N THR A 23 27.70 -58.12 30.69
CA THR A 23 26.44 -58.06 31.45
C THR A 23 25.51 -56.84 31.27
N ILE A 24 24.26 -57.18 30.86
CA ILE A 24 22.96 -56.45 30.94
C ILE A 24 22.61 -55.53 29.74
N ARG A 25 21.96 -56.02 28.66
CA ARG A 25 20.48 -56.22 28.40
C ARG A 25 19.65 -54.93 28.59
N ARG A 26 18.88 -54.35 27.65
CA ARG A 26 17.82 -54.82 26.71
C ARG A 26 17.51 -53.60 25.79
N ILE A 27 17.25 -53.71 24.48
CA ILE A 27 15.93 -53.87 23.84
C ILE A 27 16.14 -54.09 22.32
N LEU A 28 15.60 -55.22 21.81
CA LEU A 28 14.95 -55.54 20.51
C LEU A 28 15.61 -55.10 19.17
N ILE A 29 16.18 -56.04 18.38
CA ILE A 29 15.62 -56.80 17.22
C ILE A 29 15.38 -55.94 15.96
N VAL A 30 16.15 -56.20 14.86
CA VAL A 30 15.70 -56.59 13.50
C VAL A 30 16.90 -57.24 12.76
N GLU A 31 16.61 -58.22 11.89
CA GLU A 31 17.42 -59.31 11.35
C GLU A 31 18.31 -58.97 10.12
N GLU A 32 19.48 -59.64 10.06
CA GLU A 32 20.44 -59.94 8.96
C GLU A 32 21.26 -58.85 8.20
N PRO A 33 22.61 -59.01 8.11
CA PRO A 33 23.55 -58.13 7.41
C PRO A 33 24.13 -58.76 6.12
N SER A 34 23.31 -59.02 5.10
CA SER A 34 23.77 -59.70 3.86
C SER A 34 24.09 -58.77 2.67
N SER A 35 24.07 -57.44 2.83
CA SER A 35 24.17 -56.52 1.69
C SER A 35 25.33 -55.51 1.69
N TRP A 36 26.33 -55.62 2.56
CA TRP A 36 27.47 -54.68 2.57
C TRP A 36 28.77 -55.30 2.08
N THR A 37 29.15 -54.99 0.83
CA THR A 37 30.45 -55.32 0.23
C THR A 37 31.45 -54.17 0.36
N MET A 38 32.62 -54.46 0.92
CA MET A 38 33.76 -53.55 1.07
C MET A 38 34.47 -53.32 -0.30
N PRO A 39 34.84 -52.10 -0.70
CA PRO A 39 35.61 -51.88 -1.93
C PRO A 39 37.06 -52.33 -1.73
N ARG A 40 37.53 -53.30 -2.53
CA ARG A 40 38.92 -53.76 -2.53
C ARG A 40 39.82 -52.76 -3.28
N GLY A 41 40.97 -52.37 -2.71
CA GLY A 41 42.10 -51.88 -3.53
C GLY A 41 42.98 -50.71 -3.06
N ARG A 42 43.06 -50.29 -1.79
CA ARG A 42 44.12 -49.32 -1.37
C ARG A 42 44.87 -49.75 -0.10
N PRO A 43 46.21 -49.59 -0.05
CA PRO A 43 47.01 -49.99 1.11
C PRO A 43 46.84 -49.02 2.28
N ARG A 44 46.93 -49.57 3.50
CA ARG A 44 46.73 -48.95 4.83
C ARG A 44 47.57 -47.68 5.11
N ASN A 45 48.55 -47.39 4.27
CA ASN A 45 49.67 -46.50 4.55
C ASN A 45 49.42 -45.04 4.11
N THR A 46 48.40 -44.79 3.28
CA THR A 46 48.09 -43.45 2.80
C THR A 46 47.33 -42.59 3.82
N TRP A 47 46.65 -43.21 4.80
CA TRP A 47 45.86 -42.48 5.81
C TRP A 47 46.74 -41.99 6.98
N LEU A 48 47.69 -42.81 7.42
CA LEU A 48 48.68 -42.44 8.44
C LEU A 48 49.62 -41.33 7.96
N GLY A 49 50.12 -41.42 6.71
CA GLY A 49 50.96 -40.37 6.13
C GLY A 49 50.24 -39.02 5.95
N GLN A 50 48.93 -39.03 5.66
CA GLN A 50 48.12 -37.80 5.59
C GLN A 50 47.91 -37.16 6.98
N MET A 51 47.76 -37.98 8.02
CA MET A 51 47.70 -37.47 9.40
C MET A 51 49.05 -36.92 9.88
N GLU A 52 50.17 -37.57 9.56
CA GLU A 52 51.51 -37.07 9.88
C GLU A 52 51.81 -35.74 9.19
N CYS A 53 51.45 -35.60 7.91
CA CYS A 53 51.57 -34.32 7.19
C CYS A 53 50.73 -33.21 7.81
N TYR A 54 49.52 -33.53 8.30
CA TYR A 54 48.66 -32.59 9.00
C TYR A 54 49.26 -32.16 10.34
N PHE A 55 49.76 -33.10 11.17
CA PHE A 55 50.38 -32.77 12.46
C PHE A 55 51.65 -31.95 12.32
N TRP A 56 52.44 -32.19 11.28
CA TRP A 56 53.60 -31.37 10.94
C TRP A 56 53.20 -29.94 10.53
N MET A 57 52.11 -29.78 9.77
CA MET A 57 51.55 -28.47 9.40
C MET A 57 51.03 -27.65 10.61
N VAL A 58 50.61 -28.30 11.71
CA VAL A 58 50.18 -27.63 12.95
C VAL A 58 51.29 -27.54 14.01
N GLY A 59 52.54 -27.92 13.67
CA GLY A 59 53.72 -27.75 14.53
C GLY A 59 53.80 -28.74 15.71
N LEU A 60 53.21 -29.92 15.59
CA LEU A 60 53.19 -30.94 16.65
C LEU A 60 54.06 -32.15 16.26
N ASP A 61 55.16 -32.38 16.99
CA ASP A 61 56.03 -33.54 16.78
C ASP A 61 55.29 -34.86 17.13
N CYS A 62 55.25 -35.78 16.17
CA CYS A 62 54.31 -36.92 16.15
C CYS A 62 54.42 -37.94 17.29
N VAL A 63 55.48 -37.93 18.10
CA VAL A 63 55.68 -38.94 19.17
C VAL A 63 55.16 -38.48 20.54
N SER A 64 55.12 -37.18 20.82
CA SER A 64 54.69 -36.64 22.12
C SER A 64 53.19 -36.33 22.19
N ALA A 65 52.58 -35.96 21.06
CA ALA A 65 51.16 -35.63 20.98
C ALA A 65 50.24 -36.81 21.28
N TRP A 66 50.60 -38.03 20.81
CA TRP A 66 49.83 -39.26 21.08
C TRP A 66 49.88 -39.68 22.55
N GLY A 67 51.04 -39.54 23.21
CA GLY A 67 51.17 -39.85 24.64
C GLY A 67 50.29 -38.95 25.52
N VAL A 68 50.26 -37.65 25.22
CA VAL A 68 49.44 -36.67 25.95
C VAL A 68 47.94 -36.81 25.62
N ALA A 69 47.58 -37.12 24.37
CA ALA A 69 46.19 -37.38 23.97
C ALA A 69 45.61 -38.63 24.67
N ASN A 70 46.44 -39.66 24.88
CA ASN A 70 46.01 -40.92 25.47
C ASN A 70 45.99 -40.89 27.01
N GLN A 71 46.91 -40.16 27.65
CA GLN A 71 46.97 -40.04 29.12
C GLN A 71 46.11 -38.87 29.66
N HIS A 72 46.04 -37.76 28.93
CA HIS A 72 45.33 -36.54 29.37
C HIS A 72 44.51 -35.93 28.22
N PRO A 73 43.41 -36.59 27.78
CA PRO A 73 42.61 -36.15 26.63
C PRO A 73 42.03 -34.74 26.79
N LYS A 74 41.71 -34.32 28.02
CA LYS A 74 41.24 -32.94 28.32
C LYS A 74 42.33 -31.89 28.10
N LEU A 75 43.59 -32.21 28.40
CA LEU A 75 44.73 -31.30 28.23
C LEU A 75 45.08 -31.15 26.76
N PHE A 76 45.09 -32.27 26.02
CA PHE A 76 45.30 -32.28 24.58
C PHE A 76 44.24 -31.45 23.85
N CYS A 77 42.94 -31.69 24.10
CA CYS A 77 41.85 -30.90 23.54
C CYS A 77 41.98 -29.40 23.88
N ARG A 78 42.43 -29.07 25.10
CA ARG A 78 42.63 -27.67 25.53
C ARG A 78 43.75 -27.00 24.73
N VAL A 79 44.89 -27.67 24.57
CA VAL A 79 46.06 -27.16 23.82
C VAL A 79 45.75 -26.98 22.33
N THR A 80 45.09 -27.97 21.71
CA THR A 80 44.68 -27.87 20.29
C THR A 80 43.62 -26.80 20.09
N ALA A 81 42.63 -26.68 21.00
CA ALA A 81 41.63 -25.62 20.93
C ALA A 81 42.25 -24.22 21.09
N THR A 82 43.24 -24.05 21.98
CA THR A 82 43.96 -22.77 22.11
C THR A 82 44.81 -22.44 20.88
N SER A 83 45.44 -23.42 20.25
CA SER A 83 46.22 -23.20 19.02
C SER A 83 45.33 -22.79 17.83
N ILE A 84 44.21 -23.50 17.63
CA ILE A 84 43.22 -23.16 16.59
C ILE A 84 42.59 -21.79 16.84
N LYS A 85 42.27 -21.46 18.09
CA LYS A 85 41.76 -20.14 18.49
C LYS A 85 42.77 -19.04 18.16
N HIS A 86 44.05 -19.24 18.47
CA HIS A 86 45.08 -18.24 18.18
C HIS A 86 45.31 -18.05 16.66
N SER A 87 45.30 -19.14 15.89
CA SER A 87 45.39 -19.08 14.42
C SER A 87 44.19 -18.36 13.79
N TYR A 88 42.98 -18.61 14.31
CA TYR A 88 41.76 -17.94 13.87
C TYR A 88 41.73 -16.45 14.23
N GLU A 89 42.12 -16.08 15.45
CA GLU A 89 42.23 -14.68 15.89
C GLU A 89 43.27 -13.91 15.08
N ASN A 90 44.42 -14.53 14.80
CA ASN A 90 45.46 -13.93 13.95
C ASN A 90 44.98 -13.77 12.50
N TRP A 91 44.27 -14.76 11.96
CA TRP A 91 43.68 -14.66 10.62
C TRP A 91 42.63 -13.54 10.55
N LEU A 92 41.73 -13.46 11.53
CA LEU A 92 40.75 -12.39 11.64
C LEU A 92 41.43 -11.02 11.71
N ALA A 93 42.42 -10.85 12.59
CA ALA A 93 43.18 -9.62 12.73
C ALA A 93 43.93 -9.24 11.44
N SER A 94 44.52 -10.22 10.73
CA SER A 94 45.23 -10.00 9.47
C SER A 94 44.32 -9.51 8.34
N ASN A 95 43.02 -9.85 8.39
CA ASN A 95 42.02 -9.41 7.44
C ASN A 95 41.20 -8.20 7.93
N GLY A 96 41.53 -7.65 9.10
CA GLY A 96 40.81 -6.53 9.71
C GLY A 96 39.39 -6.88 10.16
N LEU A 97 39.12 -8.16 10.43
CA LEU A 97 37.81 -8.64 10.89
C LEU A 97 37.80 -8.79 12.42
N MET A 98 36.75 -8.30 13.07
CA MET A 98 36.43 -8.54 14.47
C MET A 98 35.03 -9.12 14.58
N LEU A 99 34.93 -10.31 15.19
CA LEU A 99 33.68 -11.01 15.41
C LEU A 99 33.34 -10.98 16.90
N SER A 100 32.19 -10.38 17.22
CA SER A 100 31.58 -10.37 18.55
C SER A 100 30.17 -10.98 18.45
N PRO A 101 29.55 -11.44 19.55
CA PRO A 101 28.17 -11.92 19.52
C PRO A 101 27.25 -10.88 18.87
N PHE A 102 26.51 -11.29 17.84
CA PHE A 102 25.60 -10.45 17.04
C PHE A 102 26.23 -9.25 16.33
N HIS A 103 27.56 -9.16 16.27
CA HIS A 103 28.25 -8.00 15.74
C HIS A 103 29.49 -8.41 14.94
N VAL A 104 29.48 -8.10 13.64
CA VAL A 104 30.61 -8.32 12.74
C VAL A 104 31.17 -6.96 12.36
N ARG A 105 32.46 -6.73 12.59
CA ARG A 105 33.15 -5.50 12.21
C ARG A 105 34.29 -5.82 11.25
N TRP A 106 34.39 -5.03 10.19
CA TRP A 106 35.44 -5.11 9.19
C TRP A 106 36.09 -3.74 9.02
N GLN A 107 37.41 -3.66 9.10
CA GLN A 107 38.19 -2.43 8.95
C GLN A 107 39.24 -2.59 7.87
N THR A 108 39.41 -1.57 7.03
CA THR A 108 40.38 -1.55 5.95
C THR A 108 41.08 -0.21 5.82
N GLY A 109 42.41 -0.26 5.60
CA GLY A 109 43.24 0.90 5.28
C GLY A 109 43.36 1.17 3.78
N LEU A 110 42.73 0.35 2.93
CA LEU A 110 42.90 0.41 1.47
C LEU A 110 42.49 1.78 0.90
N PHE A 111 41.43 2.37 1.44
CA PHE A 111 40.89 3.66 0.96
C PHE A 111 41.65 4.88 1.50
N ASN A 112 42.61 4.73 2.41
CA ASN A 112 43.28 5.85 3.07
C ASN A 112 43.94 6.82 2.07
N ARG A 113 44.50 6.30 0.96
CA ARG A 113 45.08 7.12 -0.11
C ARG A 113 44.04 7.96 -0.84
N LEU A 114 42.85 7.40 -1.08
CA LEU A 114 41.74 8.10 -1.74
C LEU A 114 41.20 9.20 -0.82
N PHE A 115 40.98 8.90 0.45
CA PHE A 115 40.61 9.88 1.47
C PHE A 115 41.64 11.01 1.59
N ALA A 116 42.94 10.70 1.57
CA ALA A 116 43.99 11.70 1.57
C ALA A 116 43.98 12.58 0.31
N LYS A 117 43.68 11.99 -0.87
CA LYS A 117 43.52 12.74 -2.12
C LYS A 117 42.30 13.66 -2.06
N TRP A 118 41.16 13.16 -1.61
CA TRP A 118 39.92 13.94 -1.48
C TRP A 118 40.06 15.07 -0.47
N GLY A 119 40.60 14.82 0.72
CA GLY A 119 40.81 15.83 1.75
C GLY A 119 41.81 16.93 1.39
N ARG A 120 42.66 16.70 0.38
CA ARG A 120 43.67 17.66 -0.12
C ARG A 120 43.36 18.24 -1.49
N TRP A 121 42.28 17.82 -2.15
CA TRP A 121 42.00 18.17 -3.55
C TRP A 121 41.85 19.68 -3.78
N ASN A 122 41.05 20.35 -2.96
CA ASN A 122 40.93 21.81 -2.98
C ASN A 122 40.65 22.32 -1.55
N PRO A 123 41.69 22.79 -0.83
CA PRO A 123 41.57 23.11 0.60
C PRO A 123 40.70 24.35 0.87
N LYS A 124 40.55 25.26 -0.10
CA LYS A 124 39.67 26.43 0.00
C LYS A 124 38.21 26.03 -0.16
N PHE A 125 37.90 25.25 -1.21
CA PHE A 125 36.55 24.74 -1.43
C PHE A 125 36.07 23.91 -0.23
N LEU A 126 36.89 22.95 0.21
CA LEU A 126 36.54 22.09 1.35
C LEU A 126 36.33 22.89 2.65
N TYR A 127 37.11 23.96 2.86
CA TYR A 127 36.92 24.84 4.02
C TYR A 127 35.53 25.48 4.01
N TYR A 128 35.10 26.06 2.88
CA TYR A 128 33.77 26.65 2.77
C TYR A 128 32.68 25.58 2.85
N TRP A 129 32.87 24.43 2.20
CA TRP A 129 31.95 23.29 2.23
C TRP A 129 31.64 22.82 3.66
N PHE A 130 32.68 22.52 4.46
CA PHE A 130 32.50 22.07 5.83
C PHE A 130 32.09 23.20 6.79
N THR A 131 32.41 24.45 6.49
CA THR A 131 31.93 25.60 7.28
C THR A 131 30.43 25.80 7.07
N MET A 132 29.92 25.68 5.84
CA MET A 132 28.47 25.68 5.57
C MET A 132 27.78 24.50 6.26
N GLY A 133 28.38 23.30 6.18
CA GLY A 133 27.88 22.12 6.88
C GLY A 133 27.81 22.27 8.39
N MET A 134 28.79 22.95 9.00
CA MET A 134 28.78 23.29 10.44
C MET A 134 27.62 24.24 10.78
N VAL A 135 27.43 25.31 10.02
CA VAL A 135 26.31 26.27 10.25
C VAL A 135 24.97 25.56 10.10
N PHE A 136 24.81 24.76 9.04
CA PHE A 136 23.62 23.93 8.84
C PHE A 136 23.41 22.95 10.00
N GLY A 137 24.44 22.22 10.42
CA GLY A 137 24.36 21.25 11.51
C GLY A 137 23.92 21.87 12.83
N ILE A 138 24.42 23.07 13.15
CA ILE A 138 23.99 23.82 14.35
C ILE A 138 22.50 24.18 14.24
N MET A 139 22.05 24.75 13.12
CA MET A 139 20.64 25.10 12.92
C MET A 139 19.73 23.86 12.96
N ALA A 140 20.13 22.78 12.30
CA ALA A 140 19.39 21.52 12.28
C ALA A 140 19.33 20.88 13.68
N MET A 141 20.37 21.03 14.51
CA MET A 141 20.35 20.55 15.89
C MET A 141 19.27 21.28 16.70
N PHE A 142 19.19 22.62 16.64
CA PHE A 142 18.12 23.37 17.30
C PHE A 142 16.73 23.00 16.75
N GLY A 143 16.60 22.86 15.43
CA GLY A 143 15.36 22.40 14.79
C GLY A 143 14.93 21.01 15.27
N SER A 144 15.89 20.08 15.42
CA SER A 144 15.62 18.72 15.89
C SER A 144 15.12 18.68 17.33
N ILE A 145 15.65 19.55 18.21
CA ILE A 145 15.18 19.65 19.61
C ILE A 145 13.74 20.14 19.64
N ILE A 146 13.40 21.18 18.87
CA ILE A 146 12.03 21.71 18.79
C ILE A 146 11.07 20.65 18.24
N LEU A 147 11.50 19.94 17.19
CA LEU A 147 10.68 18.89 16.55
C LEU A 147 10.45 17.71 17.51
N LEU A 148 11.50 17.20 18.15
CA LEU A 148 11.39 16.11 19.13
C LEU A 148 10.54 16.52 20.34
N PHE A 149 10.64 17.78 20.80
CA PHE A 149 9.77 18.30 21.85
C PHE A 149 8.31 18.34 21.41
N LYS A 150 8.03 18.80 20.19
CA LYS A 150 6.66 18.78 19.62
C LYS A 150 6.14 17.35 19.50
N THR A 151 6.94 16.40 19.02
CA THR A 151 6.58 14.98 18.92
C THR A 151 6.32 14.38 20.31
N LEU A 152 7.14 14.71 21.31
CA LEU A 152 6.94 14.27 22.68
C LEU A 152 5.62 14.81 23.25
N MET A 153 5.34 16.11 23.07
CA MET A 153 4.09 16.72 23.52
C MET A 153 2.88 16.10 22.81
N GLN A 154 2.97 15.84 21.51
CA GLN A 154 1.92 15.18 20.72
C GLN A 154 1.68 13.74 21.18
N THR A 155 2.75 13.00 21.50
CA THR A 155 2.64 11.63 22.01
C THR A 155 2.04 11.61 23.41
N LEU A 156 2.44 12.56 24.28
CA LEU A 156 1.88 12.69 25.63
C LEU A 156 0.40 13.12 25.59
N SER A 157 0.02 14.06 24.72
CA SER A 157 -1.39 14.45 24.57
C SER A 157 -2.24 13.30 24.04
N GLN A 158 -1.69 12.47 23.13
CA GLN A 158 -2.37 11.26 22.65
C GLN A 158 -2.59 10.22 23.76
N MET A 159 -1.65 10.07 24.70
CA MET A 159 -1.84 9.15 25.84
C MET A 159 -2.76 9.69 26.94
N MET A 160 -3.07 10.98 26.93
CA MET A 160 -3.85 11.64 27.98
C MET A 160 -5.28 12.00 27.54
N TYR A 161 -5.63 11.83 26.26
CA TYR A 161 -6.95 12.14 25.71
C TYR A 161 -7.66 10.87 25.26
N GLU A 162 -8.83 10.56 25.83
CA GLU A 162 -9.58 9.30 25.60
C GLU A 162 -10.27 9.21 24.23
N ASN A 163 -10.32 10.28 23.42
CA ASN A 163 -10.96 10.26 22.09
C ASN A 163 -10.17 11.12 21.08
N PRO A 164 -9.16 10.60 20.36
CA PRO A 164 -8.35 11.44 19.48
C PRO A 164 -9.15 11.86 18.23
N ASP A 165 -9.39 13.17 18.08
CA ASP A 165 -9.83 13.77 16.82
C ASP A 165 -8.79 13.52 15.73
N GLY A 166 -9.25 12.97 14.61
CA GLY A 166 -8.46 12.41 13.52
C GLY A 166 -7.70 13.42 12.67
N SER A 167 -6.58 13.92 13.18
CA SER A 167 -5.49 14.43 12.32
C SER A 167 -4.14 13.92 12.82
N HIS A 168 -3.89 12.63 12.59
CA HIS A 168 -2.66 11.94 12.95
C HIS A 168 -1.53 12.19 11.94
N GLU A 169 -1.12 13.44 11.74
CA GLU A 169 0.20 13.71 11.19
C GLU A 169 1.24 13.62 12.30
N GLN A 170 1.73 12.42 12.58
CA GLN A 170 2.99 12.28 13.31
C GLN A 170 4.11 12.77 12.40
N VAL A 171 4.68 13.94 12.72
CA VAL A 171 5.76 14.60 11.93
C VAL A 171 7.00 13.71 11.76
N LEU A 172 7.20 12.73 12.66
CA LEU A 172 8.31 11.78 12.58
C LEU A 172 7.83 10.40 13.04
N GLN A 173 7.56 9.49 12.11
CA GLN A 173 7.22 8.11 12.42
C GLN A 173 8.50 7.28 12.53
N VAL A 174 8.64 6.52 13.62
CA VAL A 174 9.75 5.56 13.77
C VAL A 174 9.51 4.38 12.83
N VAL A 175 10.43 4.12 11.92
CA VAL A 175 10.35 2.98 11.01
C VAL A 175 10.72 1.68 11.75
N VAL A 176 9.76 0.78 11.90
CA VAL A 176 9.89 -0.53 12.55
C VAL A 176 9.67 -1.62 11.50
N PRO A 177 10.75 -2.31 11.04
CA PRO A 177 10.64 -3.34 10.02
C PRO A 177 9.64 -4.43 10.38
N GLY A 178 8.73 -4.77 9.46
CA GLY A 178 7.70 -5.80 9.64
C GLY A 178 6.44 -5.36 10.38
N VAL A 179 6.41 -4.14 10.95
CA VAL A 179 5.20 -3.55 11.54
C VAL A 179 4.64 -2.47 10.61
N ASN A 180 5.43 -1.45 10.30
CA ASN A 180 5.03 -0.35 9.40
C ASN A 180 5.72 -0.38 8.03
N LEU A 181 6.68 -1.29 7.83
CA LEU A 181 7.36 -1.47 6.55
C LEU A 181 7.21 -2.92 6.07
N PRO A 182 6.58 -3.18 4.91
CA PRO A 182 6.44 -4.51 4.35
C PRO A 182 7.79 -5.22 4.16
N VAL A 183 7.81 -6.54 4.35
CA VAL A 183 9.06 -7.34 4.25
C VAL A 183 9.71 -7.23 2.86
N SER A 184 8.91 -7.07 1.80
CA SER A 184 9.39 -6.84 0.44
C SER A 184 10.23 -5.57 0.30
N GLN A 185 9.96 -4.54 1.12
CA GLN A 185 10.65 -3.25 1.07
C GLN A 185 11.89 -3.20 1.98
N MET A 186 12.08 -4.19 2.86
CA MET A 186 13.20 -4.22 3.81
C MET A 186 14.56 -4.20 3.13
N ALA A 187 14.70 -4.88 1.98
CA ALA A 187 15.94 -4.90 1.23
C ALA A 187 16.34 -3.48 0.76
N TYR A 188 15.39 -2.72 0.21
CA TYR A 188 15.64 -1.33 -0.21
C TYR A 188 16.00 -0.43 0.97
N PHE A 189 15.32 -0.61 2.11
CA PHE A 189 15.60 0.15 3.33
C PHE A 189 17.01 -0.08 3.87
N PHE A 190 17.45 -1.34 3.97
CA PHE A 190 18.81 -1.65 4.44
C PHE A 190 19.88 -1.18 3.47
N VAL A 191 19.64 -1.27 2.16
CA VAL A 191 20.54 -0.72 1.14
C VAL A 191 20.62 0.81 1.26
N ALA A 192 19.49 1.50 1.47
CA ALA A 192 19.46 2.95 1.63
C ALA A 192 20.22 3.41 2.89
N ILE A 193 19.99 2.75 4.03
CA ILE A 193 20.74 3.01 5.28
C ILE A 193 22.23 2.78 5.07
N LEU A 194 22.60 1.69 4.39
CA LEU A 194 24.00 1.39 4.13
C LEU A 194 24.68 2.48 3.31
N ILE A 195 24.05 2.89 2.20
CA ILE A 195 24.57 3.96 1.33
C ILE A 195 24.66 5.27 2.12
N SER A 196 23.62 5.62 2.87
CA SER A 196 23.64 6.81 3.71
C SER A 196 24.73 6.75 4.77
N GLY A 197 24.89 5.63 5.48
CA GLY A 197 25.94 5.44 6.48
C GLY A 197 27.34 5.57 5.87
N VAL A 198 27.59 4.96 4.71
CA VAL A 198 28.88 5.10 4.01
C VAL A 198 29.16 6.57 3.67
N ILE A 199 28.18 7.29 3.11
CA ILE A 199 28.35 8.70 2.73
C ILE A 199 28.51 9.61 3.97
N HIS A 200 27.79 9.33 5.05
CA HIS A 200 27.92 10.01 6.35
C HIS A 200 29.35 9.93 6.87
N GLU A 201 29.89 8.71 6.91
CA GLU A 201 31.22 8.43 7.41
C GLU A 201 32.31 8.97 6.49
N ILE A 202 32.09 8.95 5.17
CA ILE A 202 32.97 9.63 4.21
C ILE A 202 33.08 11.13 4.55
N GLY A 203 31.95 11.76 4.91
CA GLY A 203 31.91 13.16 5.35
C GLY A 203 32.85 13.42 6.53
N HIS A 204 32.76 12.61 7.59
CA HIS A 204 33.65 12.69 8.75
C HIS A 204 35.12 12.47 8.37
N GLY A 205 35.40 11.45 7.56
CA GLY A 205 36.75 11.11 7.12
C GLY A 205 37.44 12.22 6.32
N VAL A 206 36.74 12.81 5.35
CA VAL A 206 37.27 13.91 4.53
C VAL A 206 37.46 15.19 5.36
N ALA A 207 36.53 15.49 6.27
CA ALA A 207 36.64 16.63 7.19
C ALA A 207 37.84 16.50 8.12
N ALA A 208 38.04 15.32 8.71
CA ALA A 208 39.15 15.04 9.62
C ALA A 208 40.52 15.25 8.95
N ILE A 209 40.69 14.75 7.72
CA ILE A 209 41.94 14.94 6.96
C ILE A 209 42.17 16.42 6.65
N ARG A 210 41.12 17.19 6.35
CA ARG A 210 41.24 18.61 6.07
C ARG A 210 41.68 19.41 7.30
N GLU A 211 41.18 19.06 8.48
CA GLU A 211 41.55 19.65 9.77
C GLU A 211 42.84 19.05 10.36
N GLN A 212 43.62 18.31 9.55
CA GLN A 212 44.91 17.69 9.92
C GLN A 212 44.82 16.65 11.04
N VAL A 213 43.66 16.01 11.20
CA VAL A 213 43.48 14.87 12.10
C VAL A 213 43.91 13.58 11.40
N ARG A 214 44.60 12.69 12.14
CA ARG A 214 45.06 11.40 11.63
C ARG A 214 43.86 10.45 11.40
N PHE A 215 43.79 9.95 10.17
CA PHE A 215 42.82 8.95 9.72
C PHE A 215 43.45 7.55 9.75
N ASN A 216 42.90 6.63 10.55
CA ASN A 216 43.44 5.27 10.69
C ASN A 216 42.88 4.32 9.63
N GLY A 217 41.57 4.39 9.37
CA GLY A 217 40.93 3.56 8.35
C GLY A 217 39.42 3.78 8.25
N PHE A 218 38.83 3.16 7.23
CA PHE A 218 37.39 3.07 7.03
C PHE A 218 36.92 1.65 7.34
N GLY A 219 35.72 1.48 7.87
CA GLY A 219 35.19 0.16 8.15
C GLY A 219 33.69 0.06 8.01
N MET A 220 33.23 -1.18 7.98
CA MET A 220 31.84 -1.57 7.92
C MET A 220 31.53 -2.46 9.12
N PHE A 221 30.29 -2.42 9.60
CA PHE A 221 29.82 -3.36 10.59
C PHE A 221 28.42 -3.84 10.27
N ILE A 222 28.08 -5.02 10.77
CA ILE A 222 26.74 -5.57 10.73
C ILE A 222 26.36 -5.91 12.17
N PHE A 223 25.29 -5.28 12.67
CA PHE A 223 24.71 -5.58 13.98
C PHE A 223 23.36 -6.26 13.80
N ILE A 224 23.28 -7.56 14.11
CA ILE A 224 22.12 -8.44 13.84
C ILE A 224 21.78 -8.50 12.35
N ILE A 225 21.03 -7.52 11.84
CA ILE A 225 20.65 -7.34 10.43
C ILE A 225 20.98 -5.94 9.90
N TYR A 226 21.37 -5.01 10.78
CA TYR A 226 21.61 -3.61 10.46
C TYR A 226 23.03 -3.44 9.91
N PRO A 227 23.18 -3.04 8.63
CA PRO A 227 24.48 -2.74 8.06
C PRO A 227 24.84 -1.27 8.32
N GLY A 228 26.05 -1.01 8.77
CA GLY A 228 26.57 0.33 9.05
C GLY A 228 28.01 0.51 8.60
N ALA A 229 28.44 1.76 8.50
CA ALA A 229 29.82 2.16 8.25
C ALA A 229 30.37 2.91 9.45
N PHE A 230 31.68 2.99 9.58
CA PHE A 230 32.36 3.86 10.53
C PHE A 230 33.71 4.33 9.99
N VAL A 231 34.17 5.50 10.42
CA VAL A 231 35.56 5.93 10.25
C VAL A 231 36.31 5.87 11.59
N ASP A 232 37.53 5.32 11.55
CA ASP A 232 38.44 5.28 12.68
C ASP A 232 39.38 6.50 12.66
N LEU A 233 39.13 7.44 13.57
CA LEU A 233 39.91 8.66 13.78
C LEU A 233 40.72 8.58 15.07
N PHE A 234 41.91 9.15 15.06
CA PHE A 234 42.76 9.15 16.25
C PHE A 234 42.29 10.18 17.28
N THR A 235 41.77 9.67 18.41
CA THR A 235 41.04 10.44 19.43
C THR A 235 41.86 11.52 20.12
N THR A 236 43.16 11.29 20.36
CA THR A 236 44.02 12.29 21.04
C THR A 236 44.24 13.52 20.18
N HIS A 237 44.41 13.37 18.86
CA HIS A 237 44.53 14.50 17.95
C HIS A 237 43.19 15.25 17.81
N LEU A 238 42.06 14.54 17.87
CA LEU A 238 40.73 15.15 17.91
C LEU A 238 40.53 16.04 19.14
N GLN A 239 41.02 15.61 20.30
CA GLN A 239 40.90 16.39 21.54
C GLN A 239 41.84 17.62 21.59
N LEU A 240 42.93 17.60 20.80
CA LEU A 240 43.90 18.69 20.75
C LEU A 240 43.50 19.84 19.81
N ILE A 241 42.64 19.58 18.81
CA ILE A 241 42.19 20.62 17.87
C ILE A 241 41.12 21.53 18.49
N SER A 242 40.97 22.74 17.93
CA SER A 242 40.03 23.72 18.45
C SER A 242 38.55 23.25 18.35
N PRO A 243 37.65 23.72 19.23
CA PRO A 243 36.25 23.29 19.23
C PRO A 243 35.52 23.54 17.90
N VAL A 244 35.86 24.62 17.18
CA VAL A 244 35.28 24.93 15.86
C VAL A 244 35.68 23.88 14.83
N GLN A 245 36.94 23.41 14.86
CA GLN A 245 37.41 22.36 13.96
C GLN A 245 36.76 21.01 14.30
N GLN A 246 36.60 20.70 15.59
CA GLN A 246 35.88 19.50 16.03
C GLN A 246 34.43 19.54 15.52
N LEU A 247 33.75 20.68 15.65
CA LEU A 247 32.37 20.84 15.21
C LEU A 247 32.20 20.68 13.70
N ARG A 248 33.15 21.18 12.89
CA ARG A 248 33.16 20.90 11.44
C ARG A 248 33.25 19.41 11.12
N ILE A 249 34.04 18.65 11.89
CA ILE A 249 34.15 17.21 11.71
C ILE A 249 32.84 16.55 12.15
N PHE A 250 32.29 16.86 13.32
CA PHE A 250 31.06 16.25 13.82
C PHE A 250 29.80 16.59 12.99
N CYS A 251 29.71 17.79 12.42
CA CYS A 251 28.60 18.15 11.53
C CYS A 251 28.78 17.63 10.10
N ALA A 252 29.96 17.15 9.72
CA ALA A 252 30.25 16.74 8.35
C ALA A 252 29.35 15.59 7.87
N GLY A 253 29.09 14.58 8.72
CA GLY A 253 28.25 13.44 8.36
C GLY A 253 26.81 13.84 8.07
N VAL A 254 26.20 14.65 8.97
CA VAL A 254 24.84 15.18 8.79
C VAL A 254 24.74 16.01 7.50
N TRP A 255 25.74 16.86 7.24
CA TRP A 255 25.79 17.66 6.01
C TRP A 255 25.82 16.80 4.74
N HIS A 256 26.63 15.74 4.71
CA HIS A 256 26.69 14.87 3.52
C HIS A 256 25.40 14.08 3.31
N ASN A 257 24.73 13.66 4.40
CA ASN A 257 23.41 13.03 4.30
C ASN A 257 22.34 14.00 3.79
N PHE A 258 22.37 15.27 4.22
CA PHE A 258 21.48 16.31 3.71
C PHE A 258 21.67 16.52 2.19
N ILE A 259 22.92 16.62 1.74
CA ILE A 259 23.24 16.77 0.30
C ILE A 259 22.84 15.52 -0.49
N LEU A 260 23.04 14.32 0.07
CA LEU A 260 22.57 13.08 -0.54
C LEU A 260 21.04 13.08 -0.70
N GLY A 261 20.31 13.54 0.31
CA GLY A 261 18.86 13.69 0.26
C GLY A 261 18.41 14.67 -0.83
N LEU A 262 19.08 15.83 -0.93
CA LEU A 262 18.80 16.79 -2.00
C LEU A 262 19.08 16.21 -3.39
N ALA A 263 20.19 15.49 -3.55
CA ALA A 263 20.52 14.82 -4.80
C ALA A 263 19.50 13.73 -5.17
N ALA A 264 19.01 12.97 -4.19
CA ALA A 264 17.95 11.99 -4.37
C ALA A 264 16.63 12.64 -4.78
N LEU A 265 16.24 13.76 -4.16
CA LEU A 265 15.06 14.52 -4.51
C LEU A 265 15.12 15.05 -5.95
N VAL A 266 16.25 15.66 -6.33
CA VAL A 266 16.46 16.13 -7.70
C VAL A 266 16.40 14.95 -8.68
N SER A 267 17.01 13.81 -8.36
CA SER A 267 16.96 12.61 -9.20
C SER A 267 15.53 12.10 -9.38
N LEU A 268 14.71 12.12 -8.32
CA LEU A 268 13.30 11.74 -8.36
C LEU A 268 12.49 12.69 -9.26
N LEU A 269 12.73 14.00 -9.17
CA LEU A 269 12.02 15.00 -9.99
C LEU A 269 12.40 14.92 -11.48
N VAL A 270 13.63 14.53 -11.81
CA VAL A 270 14.10 14.41 -13.20
C VAL A 270 13.78 13.01 -13.78
N LEU A 271 13.41 12.03 -12.95
CA LEU A 271 13.12 10.66 -13.37
C LEU A 271 12.10 10.56 -14.53
N PRO A 272 10.96 11.29 -14.53
CA PRO A 272 10.00 11.24 -15.64
C PRO A 272 10.62 11.69 -16.97
N LEU A 273 11.52 12.68 -16.96
CA LEU A 273 12.21 13.16 -18.16
C LEU A 273 13.19 12.11 -18.70
N PHE A 274 13.90 11.41 -17.82
CA PHE A 274 14.80 10.33 -18.22
C PHE A 274 14.06 9.12 -18.80
N LEU A 275 12.86 8.86 -18.29
CA LEU A 275 12.05 7.72 -18.71
C LEU A 275 11.16 8.03 -19.93
N LEU A 276 10.96 9.30 -20.29
CA LEU A 276 10.19 9.74 -21.46
C LEU A 276 10.42 8.91 -22.75
N PRO A 277 11.66 8.63 -23.21
CA PRO A 277 11.88 7.87 -24.44
C PRO A 277 11.43 6.40 -24.36
N PHE A 278 11.14 5.88 -23.15
CA PHE A 278 10.66 4.52 -22.93
C PHE A 278 9.13 4.44 -22.76
N TYR A 279 8.43 5.57 -22.74
CA TYR A 279 6.97 5.61 -22.70
C TYR A 279 6.38 5.86 -24.09
N TYR A 280 5.32 5.13 -24.42
CA TYR A 280 4.45 5.43 -25.57
C TYR A 280 3.16 6.07 -25.07
N THR A 281 2.71 7.14 -25.72
CA THR A 281 1.47 7.85 -25.38
C THR A 281 0.46 7.73 -26.52
N GLY A 282 -0.83 7.94 -26.21
CA GLY A 282 -1.90 7.98 -27.22
C GLY A 282 -2.33 6.62 -27.75
N ALA A 283 -2.01 5.52 -27.05
CA ALA A 283 -2.38 4.17 -27.47
C ALA A 283 -3.72 3.70 -26.88
N GLY A 284 -4.19 4.31 -25.79
CA GLY A 284 -5.38 3.90 -25.05
C GLY A 284 -5.29 4.25 -23.56
N ALA A 285 -6.36 3.99 -22.82
CA ALA A 285 -6.37 4.10 -21.37
C ALA A 285 -5.86 2.79 -20.74
N LEU A 286 -4.75 2.87 -20.01
CA LEU A 286 -4.15 1.73 -19.33
C LEU A 286 -4.88 1.46 -18.02
N ILE A 287 -5.36 0.24 -17.81
CA ILE A 287 -5.96 -0.17 -16.54
C ILE A 287 -4.86 -0.44 -15.53
N THR A 288 -4.78 0.41 -14.50
CA THR A 288 -3.78 0.28 -13.44
C THR A 288 -4.28 -0.56 -12.28
N GLU A 289 -5.59 -0.58 -12.06
CA GLU A 289 -6.22 -1.34 -10.99
C GLU A 289 -7.61 -1.79 -11.41
N VAL A 290 -8.00 -3.00 -10.97
CA VAL A 290 -9.37 -3.50 -11.08
C VAL A 290 -9.77 -4.00 -9.70
N ILE A 291 -10.89 -3.50 -9.19
CA ILE A 291 -11.42 -3.90 -7.88
C ILE A 291 -11.81 -5.38 -7.95
N GLU A 292 -11.27 -6.21 -7.05
CA GLU A 292 -11.63 -7.64 -6.93
C GLU A 292 -13.13 -7.81 -6.63
N ASP A 293 -13.75 -8.86 -7.18
CA ASP A 293 -15.20 -9.14 -7.10
C ASP A 293 -16.14 -8.04 -7.64
N SER A 294 -15.60 -7.01 -8.30
CA SER A 294 -16.41 -6.04 -9.03
C SER A 294 -16.99 -6.64 -10.32
N PRO A 295 -18.04 -6.05 -10.92
CA PRO A 295 -18.56 -6.50 -12.22
C PRO A 295 -17.57 -6.28 -13.38
N ALA A 296 -16.49 -5.52 -13.14
CA ALA A 296 -15.36 -5.39 -14.08
C ALA A 296 -14.30 -6.46 -13.91
N SER A 297 -14.32 -7.21 -12.80
CA SER A 297 -13.40 -8.31 -12.52
C SER A 297 -13.92 -9.65 -13.08
N GLY A 298 -13.02 -10.62 -13.22
CA GLY A 298 -13.35 -11.99 -13.63
C GLY A 298 -12.78 -12.38 -14.98
N PRO A 299 -13.00 -13.63 -15.43
CA PRO A 299 -12.32 -14.22 -16.59
C PRO A 299 -12.66 -13.57 -17.94
N ARG A 300 -13.66 -12.69 -17.98
CA ARG A 300 -14.11 -11.94 -19.17
C ARG A 300 -14.23 -10.44 -18.87
N GLY A 301 -13.61 -9.99 -17.78
CA GLY A 301 -13.55 -8.60 -17.35
C GLY A 301 -12.25 -7.93 -17.80
N LEU A 302 -11.92 -6.82 -17.15
CA LEU A 302 -10.66 -6.11 -17.32
C LEU A 302 -9.59 -6.68 -16.38
N PHE A 303 -8.33 -6.59 -16.82
CA PHE A 303 -7.17 -7.00 -16.04
C PHE A 303 -6.17 -5.84 -15.92
N VAL A 304 -5.40 -5.86 -14.82
CA VAL A 304 -4.32 -4.90 -14.62
C VAL A 304 -3.29 -5.03 -15.74
N GLY A 305 -3.03 -3.92 -16.43
CA GLY A 305 -2.17 -3.84 -17.60
C GLY A 305 -2.90 -3.91 -18.94
N ASP A 306 -4.22 -4.15 -18.96
CA ASP A 306 -5.00 -4.09 -20.18
C ASP A 306 -5.07 -2.66 -20.74
N LEU A 307 -5.05 -2.55 -22.06
CA LEU A 307 -5.16 -1.27 -22.76
C LEU A 307 -6.56 -1.13 -23.38
N VAL A 308 -7.37 -0.24 -22.82
CA VAL A 308 -8.68 0.10 -23.38
C VAL A 308 -8.50 1.05 -24.55
N THR A 309 -9.02 0.64 -25.71
CA THR A 309 -8.90 1.40 -26.97
C THR A 309 -10.23 1.95 -27.46
N GLN A 310 -11.35 1.35 -27.04
CA GLN A 310 -12.68 1.76 -27.47
C GLN A 310 -13.72 1.44 -26.39
N LEU A 311 -14.64 2.38 -26.18
CA LEU A 311 -15.86 2.23 -25.38
C LEU A 311 -17.06 2.41 -26.32
N GLU A 312 -17.77 1.34 -26.61
CA GLU A 312 -18.85 1.32 -27.61
C GLU A 312 -18.43 1.88 -29.00
N ASP A 313 -18.90 3.07 -29.38
CA ASP A 313 -18.53 3.82 -30.57
C ASP A 313 -17.44 4.88 -30.31
N CYS A 314 -17.16 5.19 -29.06
CA CYS A 314 -16.20 6.19 -28.63
C CYS A 314 -14.77 5.62 -28.58
N ARG A 315 -13.83 6.26 -29.30
CA ARG A 315 -12.41 5.86 -29.28
C ARG A 315 -11.72 6.45 -28.05
N VAL A 316 -10.87 5.64 -27.42
CA VAL A 316 -10.12 6.01 -26.22
C VAL A 316 -8.63 6.00 -26.57
N LEU A 317 -7.98 7.17 -26.60
CA LEU A 317 -6.53 7.31 -26.82
C LEU A 317 -5.81 7.77 -25.56
N SER A 318 -6.51 8.48 -24.66
CA SER A 318 -6.02 8.89 -23.35
C SER A 318 -7.02 8.60 -22.21
N VAL A 319 -6.61 8.85 -20.97
CA VAL A 319 -7.46 8.73 -19.77
C VAL A 319 -8.57 9.79 -19.80
N GLU A 320 -8.31 10.98 -20.33
CA GLU A 320 -9.33 12.02 -20.53
C GLU A 320 -10.39 11.59 -21.54
N ASP A 321 -10.00 10.87 -22.59
CA ASP A 321 -10.95 10.28 -23.55
C ASP A 321 -11.84 9.24 -22.86
N TRP A 322 -11.26 8.36 -22.01
CA TRP A 322 -12.04 7.41 -21.22
C TRP A 322 -13.11 8.11 -20.37
N HIS A 323 -12.75 9.13 -19.61
CA HIS A 323 -13.72 9.90 -18.81
C HIS A 323 -14.76 10.62 -19.66
N SER A 324 -14.37 11.14 -20.82
CA SER A 324 -15.28 11.84 -21.73
C SER A 324 -16.29 10.86 -22.36
N CYS A 325 -15.82 9.70 -22.84
CA CYS A 325 -16.67 8.63 -23.36
C CYS A 325 -17.64 8.12 -22.28
N MET A 326 -17.18 7.91 -21.05
CA MET A 326 -18.05 7.47 -19.95
C MET A 326 -19.14 8.51 -19.62
N LYS A 327 -18.82 9.81 -19.62
CA LYS A 327 -19.82 10.87 -19.49
C LYS A 327 -20.86 10.81 -20.61
N GLU A 328 -20.44 10.60 -21.86
CA GLU A 328 -21.39 10.46 -22.96
C GLU A 328 -22.34 9.28 -22.76
N ILE A 329 -21.85 8.13 -22.27
CA ILE A 329 -22.67 6.94 -21.99
C ILE A 329 -23.70 7.19 -20.88
N ILE A 330 -23.36 8.00 -19.86
CA ILE A 330 -24.26 8.34 -18.75
C ILE A 330 -25.44 9.19 -19.25
N TYR A 331 -25.17 10.22 -20.04
CA TYR A 331 -26.19 11.19 -20.44
C TYR A 331 -26.97 10.80 -21.70
N ARG A 332 -26.42 9.94 -22.56
CA ARG A 332 -27.10 9.50 -23.79
C ARG A 332 -27.99 8.28 -23.53
N PRO A 333 -29.07 8.11 -24.30
CA PRO A 333 -29.89 6.91 -24.24
C PRO A 333 -29.09 5.69 -24.74
N GLN A 334 -29.47 4.53 -24.24
CA GLN A 334 -28.89 3.24 -24.61
C GLN A 334 -28.92 3.01 -26.12
N THR A 335 -27.78 2.62 -26.68
CA THR A 335 -27.66 2.24 -28.09
C THR A 335 -28.11 0.80 -28.31
N GLY A 336 -28.58 0.53 -29.53
CA GLY A 336 -28.95 -0.80 -30.01
C GLY A 336 -27.90 -1.42 -30.92
N TYR A 337 -28.17 -2.64 -31.35
CA TYR A 337 -27.31 -3.45 -32.21
C TYR A 337 -28.11 -4.00 -33.41
N CYS A 338 -27.49 -3.98 -34.60
CA CYS A 338 -28.08 -4.51 -35.82
C CYS A 338 -28.04 -6.04 -35.85
N VAL A 339 -29.20 -6.69 -35.79
CA VAL A 339 -29.30 -8.14 -35.81
C VAL A 339 -30.12 -8.59 -37.01
N ASN A 340 -29.65 -9.64 -37.69
CA ASN A 340 -30.34 -10.24 -38.83
C ASN A 340 -31.70 -10.82 -38.41
N GLU A 341 -32.75 -10.47 -39.18
CA GLU A 341 -34.13 -10.90 -38.94
C GLU A 341 -34.29 -12.43 -38.87
N ALA A 342 -33.50 -13.19 -39.64
CA ALA A 342 -33.51 -14.66 -39.61
C ALA A 342 -33.12 -15.22 -38.22
N THR A 343 -32.31 -14.49 -37.45
CA THR A 343 -31.93 -14.87 -36.07
C THR A 343 -33.09 -14.72 -35.11
N LEU A 344 -34.02 -13.79 -35.39
CA LEU A 344 -35.17 -13.49 -34.53
C LEU A 344 -36.30 -14.53 -34.68
N GLN A 345 -36.49 -15.07 -35.89
CA GLN A 345 -37.52 -16.09 -36.16
C GLN A 345 -37.32 -17.38 -35.34
N TRP A 346 -36.09 -17.72 -34.99
CA TRP A 346 -35.76 -18.91 -34.18
C TRP A 346 -35.88 -18.69 -32.67
N VAL A 347 -36.08 -17.45 -32.22
CA VAL A 347 -36.04 -17.07 -30.80
C VAL A 347 -37.35 -16.44 -30.32
N GLN A 348 -38.41 -16.51 -31.14
CA GLN A 348 -39.79 -16.23 -30.73
C GLN A 348 -40.26 -17.30 -29.74
N ALA A 349 -39.82 -17.20 -28.48
CA ALA A 349 -40.49 -17.87 -27.39
C ALA A 349 -41.91 -17.26 -27.28
N PRO A 350 -42.98 -18.06 -27.18
CA PRO A 350 -44.34 -17.57 -26.94
C PRO A 350 -44.54 -17.14 -25.48
N ASN A 351 -43.48 -16.65 -24.82
CA ASN A 351 -43.54 -16.17 -23.46
C ASN A 351 -43.93 -14.69 -23.49
N ARG A 352 -45.04 -14.36 -22.85
CA ARG A 352 -45.53 -12.99 -22.73
C ARG A 352 -44.45 -12.14 -22.07
N ALA A 353 -43.92 -11.16 -22.79
CA ALA A 353 -43.13 -10.10 -22.18
C ALA A 353 -43.97 -9.48 -21.07
N PHE A 354 -43.42 -9.39 -19.87
CA PHE A 354 -44.13 -8.84 -18.71
C PHE A 354 -43.38 -7.62 -18.18
N LYS A 355 -44.14 -6.66 -17.66
CA LYS A 355 -43.59 -5.44 -17.08
C LYS A 355 -43.24 -5.70 -15.62
N ARG A 356 -42.00 -5.44 -15.24
CA ARG A 356 -41.55 -5.45 -13.83
C ARG A 356 -42.07 -4.21 -13.10
N LEU A 357 -41.99 -4.25 -11.76
CA LEU A 357 -42.38 -3.15 -10.87
C LEU A 357 -41.55 -1.88 -11.10
N ASP A 358 -40.31 -2.03 -11.56
CA ASP A 358 -39.37 -0.96 -11.94
C ASP A 358 -39.69 -0.33 -13.33
N GLY A 359 -40.72 -0.81 -14.02
CA GLY A 359 -41.14 -0.33 -15.32
C GLY A 359 -40.42 -0.97 -16.52
N THR A 360 -39.42 -1.82 -16.30
CA THR A 360 -38.71 -2.55 -17.36
C THR A 360 -39.52 -3.72 -17.91
N MET A 361 -39.31 -4.06 -19.18
CA MET A 361 -39.94 -5.22 -19.82
C MET A 361 -38.96 -6.39 -19.81
N GLU A 362 -39.39 -7.50 -19.21
CA GLU A 362 -38.64 -8.76 -19.19
C GLU A 362 -39.29 -9.76 -20.15
N CYS A 363 -38.45 -10.39 -20.97
CA CYS A 363 -38.86 -11.42 -21.92
C CYS A 363 -37.98 -12.67 -21.88
N CYS A 364 -36.91 -12.65 -21.08
CA CYS A 364 -36.05 -13.80 -20.86
C CYS A 364 -36.54 -14.65 -19.68
N ASN A 365 -36.30 -15.96 -19.77
CA ASN A 365 -36.55 -16.88 -18.66
C ASN A 365 -35.30 -16.96 -17.77
N ASN A 366 -35.47 -17.27 -16.49
CA ASN A 366 -34.39 -17.21 -15.49
C ASN A 366 -33.33 -18.34 -15.60
N ASN A 367 -33.25 -19.03 -16.75
CA ASN A 367 -32.41 -20.20 -16.96
C ASN A 367 -31.00 -19.85 -17.49
N SER A 368 -30.77 -18.63 -17.95
CA SER A 368 -29.49 -18.20 -18.52
C SER A 368 -29.09 -16.83 -17.97
N LEU A 369 -27.85 -16.72 -17.49
CA LEU A 369 -27.27 -15.47 -16.96
C LEU A 369 -26.73 -14.55 -18.07
N THR A 370 -26.75 -14.98 -19.34
CA THR A 370 -26.16 -14.24 -20.48
C THR A 370 -27.19 -13.63 -21.42
N ASP A 371 -28.47 -13.96 -21.22
CA ASP A 371 -29.54 -13.60 -22.13
C ASP A 371 -30.16 -12.28 -21.65
N ILE A 372 -30.31 -11.34 -22.58
CA ILE A 372 -30.88 -10.02 -22.32
C ILE A 372 -32.12 -9.86 -23.19
N CYS A 373 -33.14 -9.20 -22.64
CA CYS A 373 -34.32 -8.84 -23.39
C CYS A 373 -34.03 -7.61 -24.27
N PHE A 374 -34.30 -7.72 -25.57
CA PHE A 374 -34.19 -6.63 -26.53
C PHE A 374 -35.56 -6.24 -27.05
N THR A 375 -35.78 -4.94 -27.22
CA THR A 375 -36.94 -4.39 -27.91
C THR A 375 -36.59 -4.01 -29.35
N TYR A 376 -37.54 -4.23 -30.25
CA TYR A 376 -37.44 -3.86 -31.65
C TYR A 376 -38.82 -3.52 -32.23
N SER A 377 -38.82 -2.82 -33.35
CA SER A 377 -40.04 -2.42 -34.07
C SER A 377 -39.99 -2.98 -35.48
N ASN A 378 -41.10 -3.57 -35.93
CA ASN A 378 -41.30 -4.02 -37.30
C ASN A 378 -42.32 -3.09 -37.99
N ASN A 379 -42.43 -3.12 -39.32
CA ASN A 379 -43.32 -2.27 -40.11
C ASN A 379 -44.82 -2.39 -39.74
N LEU A 380 -45.20 -3.40 -38.94
CA LEU A 380 -46.58 -3.69 -38.53
C LEU A 380 -46.84 -3.45 -37.03
N ASP A 381 -45.85 -3.72 -36.16
CA ASP A 381 -45.99 -3.66 -34.70
C ASP A 381 -44.89 -2.77 -34.09
N SER A 382 -45.30 -1.79 -33.26
CA SER A 382 -44.40 -0.77 -32.72
C SER A 382 -43.50 -1.25 -31.58
N HIS A 383 -43.84 -2.34 -30.88
CA HIS A 383 -43.09 -2.82 -29.71
C HIS A 383 -43.09 -4.36 -29.61
N LEU A 384 -42.09 -4.98 -30.23
CA LEU A 384 -41.81 -6.41 -30.11
C LEU A 384 -40.60 -6.64 -29.18
N TYR A 385 -40.48 -7.85 -28.64
CA TYR A 385 -39.41 -8.24 -27.71
C TYR A 385 -38.78 -9.56 -28.13
N ALA A 386 -37.46 -9.68 -27.97
CA ALA A 386 -36.70 -10.90 -28.24
C ALA A 386 -35.67 -11.13 -27.13
N CYS A 387 -35.59 -12.36 -26.63
CA CYS A 387 -34.59 -12.75 -25.64
C CYS A 387 -33.35 -13.32 -26.34
N LEU A 388 -32.22 -12.63 -26.32
CA LEU A 388 -31.01 -13.06 -27.05
C LEU A 388 -29.78 -13.06 -26.13
N PRO A 389 -28.82 -13.98 -26.34
CA PRO A 389 -27.52 -13.90 -25.69
C PRO A 389 -26.82 -12.60 -26.08
N ALA A 390 -26.48 -11.75 -25.09
CA ALA A 390 -25.96 -10.41 -25.31
C ALA A 390 -24.71 -10.41 -26.22
N ARG A 391 -23.79 -11.34 -25.98
CA ARG A 391 -22.54 -11.45 -26.73
C ARG A 391 -22.76 -11.74 -28.21
N ARG A 392 -23.70 -12.63 -28.54
CA ARG A 392 -24.03 -12.97 -29.93
C ARG A 392 -24.68 -11.80 -30.66
N ALA A 393 -25.49 -11.01 -29.95
CA ALA A 393 -26.12 -9.82 -30.49
C ALA A 393 -25.11 -8.71 -30.80
N ILE A 394 -23.96 -8.65 -30.10
CA ILE A 394 -22.99 -7.54 -30.17
C ILE A 394 -21.75 -7.85 -31.03
N GLU A 395 -21.25 -9.09 -31.02
CA GLU A 395 -19.97 -9.46 -31.67
C GLU A 395 -20.01 -9.41 -33.21
N SER A 396 -21.20 -9.44 -33.82
CA SER A 396 -21.38 -9.50 -35.28
C SER A 396 -22.16 -8.33 -35.87
N SER A 397 -22.53 -7.34 -35.06
CA SER A 397 -23.48 -6.28 -35.40
C SER A 397 -22.87 -4.88 -35.39
N GLY A 398 -23.33 -3.99 -36.28
CA GLY A 398 -23.16 -2.55 -36.12
C GLY A 398 -23.97 -1.99 -34.94
N ILE A 399 -23.58 -0.84 -34.41
CA ILE A 399 -24.37 -0.08 -33.43
C ILE A 399 -25.46 0.70 -34.18
N CYS A 400 -26.67 0.75 -33.63
CA CYS A 400 -27.81 1.46 -34.21
C CYS A 400 -28.62 2.22 -33.15
N ARG A 401 -29.36 3.22 -33.60
CA ARG A 401 -30.42 3.90 -32.82
C ARG A 401 -31.78 3.68 -33.44
N SER A 402 -31.83 3.38 -34.73
CA SER A 402 -33.04 3.12 -35.48
C SER A 402 -32.80 2.09 -36.59
N ASN A 403 -33.88 1.53 -37.15
CA ASN A 403 -33.80 0.53 -38.22
C ASN A 403 -33.10 1.04 -39.49
N THR A 404 -33.00 2.37 -39.71
CA THR A 404 -32.28 2.92 -40.86
C THR A 404 -30.77 2.75 -40.76
N ASP A 405 -30.24 2.66 -39.55
CA ASP A 405 -28.79 2.52 -39.31
C ASP A 405 -28.28 1.10 -39.69
N CYS A 406 -29.21 0.14 -39.77
CA CYS A 406 -28.94 -1.27 -40.10
C CYS A 406 -29.18 -1.61 -41.57
N GLN A 407 -29.53 -0.64 -42.42
CA GLN A 407 -29.72 -0.89 -43.86
C GLN A 407 -28.38 -1.09 -44.56
N LYS A 408 -27.88 -2.33 -44.56
CA LYS A 408 -26.76 -2.77 -45.39
C LYS A 408 -27.19 -3.89 -46.34
N ASP A 409 -26.53 -3.93 -47.50
CA ASP A 409 -26.81 -4.73 -48.70
C ASP A 409 -27.47 -6.11 -48.49
N PHE A 410 -28.59 -6.32 -49.20
CA PHE A 410 -29.31 -7.59 -49.47
C PHE A 410 -29.84 -8.42 -48.29
N VAL A 411 -29.55 -8.09 -47.03
CA VAL A 411 -30.00 -8.86 -45.86
C VAL A 411 -30.82 -7.98 -44.91
N PRO A 412 -32.06 -8.36 -44.54
CA PRO A 412 -32.87 -7.58 -43.61
C PRO A 412 -32.28 -7.67 -42.18
N GLU A 413 -31.73 -6.56 -41.70
CA GLU A 413 -31.30 -6.37 -40.32
C GLU A 413 -32.23 -5.38 -39.61
N LEU A 414 -32.54 -5.68 -38.35
CA LEU A 414 -33.36 -4.83 -37.48
C LEU A 414 -32.51 -4.28 -36.34
N CYS A 415 -32.84 -3.08 -35.88
CA CYS A 415 -32.18 -2.49 -34.73
C CYS A 415 -32.81 -3.00 -33.44
N LEU A 416 -32.01 -3.72 -32.65
CA LEU A 416 -32.42 -4.25 -31.35
C LEU A 416 -31.82 -3.40 -30.24
N ILE A 417 -32.68 -2.81 -29.41
CA ILE A 417 -32.26 -1.98 -28.26
C ILE A 417 -32.48 -2.79 -26.98
N PRO A 418 -31.48 -2.94 -26.10
CA PRO A 418 -31.67 -3.71 -24.88
C PRO A 418 -32.68 -3.02 -23.95
N SER A 419 -33.65 -3.79 -23.47
CA SER A 419 -34.70 -3.36 -22.55
C SER A 419 -34.16 -3.38 -21.12
N LEU A 420 -33.49 -2.31 -20.74
CA LEU A 420 -32.85 -2.14 -19.43
C LEU A 420 -33.49 -0.96 -18.68
N GLU A 421 -33.28 -0.93 -17.37
CA GLU A 421 -33.68 0.21 -16.54
C GLU A 421 -32.98 1.50 -17.00
N ASN A 422 -33.64 2.65 -16.80
CA ASN A 422 -33.16 3.94 -17.31
C ASN A 422 -31.76 4.35 -16.80
N GLN A 423 -31.29 3.77 -15.69
CA GLN A 423 -29.94 4.03 -15.16
C GLN A 423 -28.93 2.91 -15.47
N THR A 424 -29.41 1.75 -15.91
CA THR A 424 -28.57 0.61 -16.29
C THR A 424 -28.21 0.71 -17.78
N ARG A 425 -26.96 0.40 -18.12
CA ARG A 425 -26.47 0.38 -19.50
C ARG A 425 -25.80 -0.94 -19.82
N LEU A 426 -25.86 -1.33 -21.08
CA LEU A 426 -25.02 -2.37 -21.67
C LEU A 426 -23.88 -1.67 -22.41
N ILE A 427 -22.65 -1.91 -21.96
CA ILE A 427 -21.42 -1.25 -22.42
C ILE A 427 -20.41 -2.30 -22.89
N ARG A 428 -19.96 -2.19 -24.14
CA ARG A 428 -18.87 -2.93 -24.74
C ARG A 428 -17.57 -2.18 -24.57
N VAL A 429 -16.63 -2.79 -23.84
CA VAL A 429 -15.28 -2.28 -23.64
C VAL A 429 -14.31 -3.10 -24.47
N LYS A 430 -13.62 -2.46 -25.42
CA LYS A 430 -12.56 -3.11 -26.20
C LYS A 430 -11.21 -2.89 -25.55
N HIS A 431 -10.60 -3.99 -25.14
CA HIS A 431 -9.28 -4.01 -24.53
C HIS A 431 -8.43 -5.10 -25.18
N GLN A 432 -7.18 -4.76 -25.53
CA GLN A 432 -6.22 -5.74 -26.04
C GLN A 432 -5.34 -6.25 -24.88
N PRO A 433 -4.96 -7.54 -24.85
CA PRO A 433 -5.05 -8.57 -25.91
C PRO A 433 -6.27 -9.52 -25.82
N GLN A 434 -7.23 -9.26 -24.93
CA GLN A 434 -8.30 -10.20 -24.61
C GLN A 434 -9.57 -9.96 -25.44
N MET A 435 -10.62 -10.77 -25.21
CA MET A 435 -11.92 -10.58 -25.85
C MET A 435 -12.64 -9.36 -25.28
N ASP A 436 -13.48 -8.69 -26.07
CA ASP A 436 -14.27 -7.54 -25.61
C ASP A 436 -15.07 -7.89 -24.33
N MET A 437 -14.92 -7.05 -23.31
CA MET A 437 -15.69 -7.11 -22.09
C MET A 437 -17.08 -6.50 -22.35
N LEU A 438 -18.11 -7.16 -21.83
CA LEU A 438 -19.48 -6.63 -21.82
C LEU A 438 -19.88 -6.35 -20.38
N PHE A 439 -20.20 -5.11 -20.09
CA PHE A 439 -20.63 -4.63 -18.79
C PHE A 439 -22.14 -4.35 -18.82
N VAL A 440 -22.87 -4.86 -17.84
CA VAL A 440 -24.29 -4.54 -17.61
C VAL A 440 -24.42 -3.96 -16.21
N GLY A 441 -24.80 -2.69 -16.11
CA GLY A 441 -24.94 -2.02 -14.82
C GLY A 441 -24.94 -0.51 -14.95
N TYR A 442 -24.79 0.16 -13.82
CA TYR A 442 -24.61 1.61 -13.78
C TYR A 442 -23.23 1.98 -14.35
N PRO A 443 -23.13 2.88 -15.34
CA PRO A 443 -21.84 3.25 -15.92
C PRO A 443 -20.82 3.75 -14.89
N LEU A 444 -21.30 4.41 -13.84
CA LEU A 444 -20.45 4.92 -12.77
C LEU A 444 -19.72 3.78 -12.03
N HIS A 445 -20.35 2.61 -11.88
CA HIS A 445 -19.70 1.45 -11.26
C HIS A 445 -18.55 0.91 -12.13
N LEU A 446 -18.67 0.94 -13.46
CA LEU A 446 -17.57 0.57 -14.35
C LEU A 446 -16.41 1.56 -14.24
N GLN A 447 -16.71 2.85 -14.16
CA GLN A 447 -15.70 3.90 -13.98
C GLN A 447 -14.93 3.73 -12.66
N TYR A 448 -15.60 3.34 -11.57
CA TYR A 448 -14.94 3.08 -10.30
C TYR A 448 -14.22 1.74 -10.26
N ALA A 449 -14.77 0.72 -10.91
CA ALA A 449 -14.21 -0.63 -10.89
C ALA A 449 -12.94 -0.77 -11.76
N ALA A 450 -12.78 0.08 -12.77
CA ALA A 450 -11.66 0.08 -13.69
C ALA A 450 -10.92 1.42 -13.60
N ASP A 451 -9.96 1.50 -12.68
CA ASP A 451 -9.19 2.72 -12.49
C ASP A 451 -8.06 2.79 -13.54
N SER A 452 -8.15 3.82 -14.40
CA SER A 452 -7.15 4.16 -15.41
C SER A 452 -6.35 5.41 -15.04
N SER A 453 -6.63 6.01 -13.87
CA SER A 453 -6.06 7.28 -13.42
C SER A 453 -5.44 7.12 -12.03
N ALA A 454 -4.12 7.21 -11.93
CA ALA A 454 -3.41 7.27 -10.64
C ALA A 454 -3.86 8.42 -9.72
N THR A 455 -4.70 9.35 -10.21
CA THR A 455 -5.20 10.53 -9.53
C THR A 455 -6.40 10.25 -8.61
N LEU A 456 -7.00 9.05 -8.65
CA LEU A 456 -8.11 8.65 -7.75
C LEU A 456 -7.64 7.89 -6.50
N LYS A 457 -6.33 7.87 -6.24
CA LYS A 457 -5.69 7.29 -5.05
C LYS A 457 -6.07 7.93 -3.71
N GLU A 458 -6.79 9.05 -3.70
CA GLU A 458 -7.16 9.76 -2.46
C GLU A 458 -8.56 9.39 -1.92
N LEU A 459 -9.39 8.63 -2.66
CA LEU A 459 -10.72 8.21 -2.18
C LEU A 459 -10.80 6.73 -1.76
N GLN A 460 -9.80 5.90 -2.11
CA GLN A 460 -9.75 4.46 -1.81
C GLN A 460 -9.04 4.11 -0.48
N SER A 461 -8.49 5.07 0.25
CA SER A 461 -7.55 4.80 1.37
C SER A 461 -8.17 4.28 2.67
N VAL A 462 -9.49 4.04 2.76
CA VAL A 462 -10.11 3.69 4.05
C VAL A 462 -10.61 2.25 4.11
N PHE A 463 -11.23 1.73 3.04
CA PHE A 463 -11.89 0.42 3.09
C PHE A 463 -11.07 -0.72 2.45
N GLN A 464 -10.22 -0.41 1.46
CA GLN A 464 -9.40 -1.43 0.76
C GLN A 464 -8.03 -1.67 1.40
N GLU A 465 -7.51 -0.69 2.17
CA GLU A 465 -6.21 -0.84 2.87
C GLU A 465 -6.24 -1.87 4.01
N GLN A 466 -7.40 -2.43 4.36
CA GLN A 466 -7.58 -3.37 5.47
C GLN A 466 -7.90 -4.84 5.08
N GLU A 467 -7.89 -5.21 3.79
CA GLU A 467 -8.16 -6.59 3.31
C GLU A 467 -9.43 -7.22 3.95
N MET A 468 -10.60 -6.59 3.78
CA MET A 468 -11.83 -6.98 4.50
C MET A 468 -12.73 -7.97 3.73
N THR A 469 -13.33 -8.93 4.45
CA THR A 469 -14.29 -9.91 3.92
C THR A 469 -15.73 -9.55 4.34
N GLU A 470 -16.66 -9.43 3.39
CA GLU A 470 -18.08 -9.14 3.67
C GLU A 470 -18.87 -10.42 3.99
N THR A 471 -19.71 -10.36 5.02
CA THR A 471 -20.68 -11.42 5.34
C THR A 471 -22.07 -10.81 5.54
N VAL A 472 -23.07 -11.38 4.87
CA VAL A 472 -24.45 -10.92 4.96
C VAL A 472 -25.24 -11.92 5.81
N HIS A 473 -25.81 -11.45 6.92
CA HIS A 473 -26.72 -12.22 7.75
C HIS A 473 -28.15 -11.74 7.50
N ASN A 474 -29.02 -12.69 7.14
CA ASN A 474 -30.44 -12.41 6.93
C ASN A 474 -31.16 -12.54 8.27
N VAL A 475 -31.76 -11.45 8.76
CA VAL A 475 -32.54 -11.43 10.00
C VAL A 475 -34.01 -11.26 9.61
N GLU A 476 -34.91 -12.01 10.25
CA GLU A 476 -36.31 -12.16 9.83
C GLU A 476 -37.00 -10.85 9.38
N LYS A 477 -37.74 -10.93 8.25
CA LYS A 477 -38.50 -9.87 7.57
C LYS A 477 -37.65 -8.65 7.16
N ASN A 478 -37.12 -8.71 5.93
CA ASN A 478 -36.56 -7.60 5.13
C ASN A 478 -35.35 -6.83 5.69
N ASN A 479 -34.80 -7.23 6.84
CA ASN A 479 -33.61 -6.58 7.40
C ASN A 479 -32.35 -7.44 7.16
N CYS A 480 -31.38 -6.87 6.47
CA CYS A 480 -30.08 -7.50 6.24
C CYS A 480 -29.03 -6.86 7.16
N LEU A 481 -28.39 -7.69 7.98
CA LEU A 481 -27.26 -7.30 8.80
C LEU A 481 -25.97 -7.65 8.05
N VAL A 482 -25.22 -6.64 7.61
CA VAL A 482 -23.94 -6.86 6.91
C VAL A 482 -22.79 -6.67 7.89
N THR A 483 -21.87 -7.63 7.96
CA THR A 483 -20.66 -7.52 8.77
C THR A 483 -19.41 -7.64 7.93
N TYR A 484 -18.52 -6.67 8.09
CA TYR A 484 -17.22 -6.63 7.45
C TYR A 484 -16.14 -7.14 8.43
N TYR A 485 -15.32 -8.08 7.97
CA TYR A 485 -14.23 -8.70 8.73
C TYR A 485 -12.88 -8.26 8.17
N GLY A 486 -12.14 -7.42 8.89
CA GLY A 486 -10.73 -7.15 8.61
C GLY A 486 -9.78 -8.05 9.41
N LYS A 487 -8.50 -8.14 9.00
CA LYS A 487 -7.47 -8.97 9.68
C LYS A 487 -7.27 -8.67 11.17
N ASN A 488 -7.66 -7.48 11.65
CA ASN A 488 -7.40 -7.01 13.03
C ASN A 488 -8.65 -6.63 13.85
N GLY A 489 -9.87 -6.89 13.39
CA GLY A 489 -11.07 -6.56 14.17
C GLY A 489 -12.34 -6.51 13.34
N ARG A 490 -13.49 -6.53 14.03
CA ARG A 490 -14.84 -6.52 13.45
C ARG A 490 -15.36 -5.08 13.41
N LEU A 491 -15.78 -4.60 12.24
CA LEU A 491 -16.51 -3.33 12.13
C LEU A 491 -17.93 -3.48 12.71
N PRO A 492 -18.57 -2.36 13.14
CA PRO A 492 -19.98 -2.35 13.48
C PRO A 492 -20.81 -2.91 12.33
N ALA A 493 -21.83 -3.67 12.68
CA ALA A 493 -22.67 -4.31 11.67
C ALA A 493 -23.61 -3.28 11.05
N ILE A 494 -23.66 -3.24 9.72
CA ILE A 494 -24.51 -2.31 8.98
C ILE A 494 -25.93 -2.86 8.89
N ILE A 495 -26.91 -2.05 9.29
CA ILE A 495 -28.34 -2.39 9.25
C ILE A 495 -28.92 -1.87 7.95
N ARG A 496 -29.23 -2.76 7.01
CA ARG A 496 -29.86 -2.40 5.73
C ARG A 496 -31.37 -2.60 5.80
N GLY A 497 -32.12 -1.60 5.36
CA GLY A 497 -33.60 -1.63 5.39
C GLY A 497 -34.21 -1.41 6.77
N GLY A 498 -33.43 -0.90 7.73
CA GLY A 498 -33.93 -0.57 9.06
C GLY A 498 -35.03 0.50 9.01
N ALA A 499 -35.92 0.49 9.99
CA ALA A 499 -36.96 1.51 10.13
C ALA A 499 -36.40 2.91 10.41
N ILE A 500 -35.17 2.99 10.92
CA ILE A 500 -34.41 4.22 11.18
C ILE A 500 -33.15 4.14 10.35
N ASP A 501 -32.95 5.09 9.44
CA ASP A 501 -31.72 5.20 8.67
C ASP A 501 -30.66 5.95 9.47
N ARG A 502 -29.54 5.27 9.73
CA ARG A 502 -28.39 5.80 10.48
C ARG A 502 -27.25 6.23 9.57
N TYR A 503 -27.36 5.96 8.28
CA TYR A 503 -26.23 6.05 7.36
C TYR A 503 -26.42 7.27 6.45
N TRP A 504 -25.78 8.38 6.81
CA TRP A 504 -25.87 9.64 6.07
C TRP A 504 -24.49 10.00 5.51
N PRO A 505 -24.20 9.67 4.24
CA PRO A 505 -22.88 9.92 3.67
C PRO A 505 -22.48 11.39 3.73
N THR A 506 -21.18 11.65 3.90
CA THR A 506 -20.64 13.00 3.87
C THR A 506 -20.69 13.59 2.45
N ALA A 507 -20.53 14.91 2.31
CA ALA A 507 -20.52 15.59 1.01
C ALA A 507 -19.44 15.06 0.02
N ASP A 508 -18.35 14.49 0.54
CA ASP A 508 -17.29 13.84 -0.23
C ASP A 508 -17.53 12.32 -0.45
N GLY A 509 -18.70 11.81 -0.07
CA GLY A 509 -19.14 10.43 -0.32
C GLY A 509 -18.62 9.39 0.68
N ARG A 510 -18.10 9.80 1.84
CA ARG A 510 -17.68 8.85 2.89
C ARG A 510 -18.90 8.34 3.65
N LEU A 511 -18.98 7.01 3.81
CA LEU A 511 -20.03 6.38 4.62
C LEU A 511 -19.76 6.62 6.11
N VAL A 512 -20.74 7.21 6.79
CA VAL A 512 -20.71 7.44 8.24
C VAL A 512 -22.01 6.96 8.87
N GLU A 513 -21.89 6.31 10.03
CA GLU A 513 -23.03 5.91 10.86
C GLU A 513 -23.19 6.94 11.97
N TYR A 514 -24.38 7.53 12.05
CA TYR A 514 -24.78 8.40 13.17
C TYR A 514 -25.48 7.56 14.24
N ASP A 515 -25.39 8.01 15.49
CA ASP A 515 -26.04 7.42 16.66
C ASP A 515 -27.54 7.81 16.74
N ILE A 516 -28.27 7.63 15.63
CA ILE A 516 -29.69 7.96 15.53
C ILE A 516 -30.54 6.91 16.24
N ASP A 517 -31.40 7.37 17.14
CA ASP A 517 -32.34 6.55 17.89
C ASP A 517 -33.81 6.85 17.62
N GLU A 518 -34.15 8.04 17.10
CA GLU A 518 -35.54 8.41 16.77
C GLU A 518 -35.67 9.23 15.48
N VAL A 519 -36.73 8.97 14.71
CA VAL A 519 -37.17 9.82 13.59
C VAL A 519 -38.26 10.74 14.12
N LEU A 520 -37.96 12.04 14.26
CA LEU A 520 -38.90 13.02 14.82
C LEU A 520 -39.81 13.62 13.74
N PHE A 521 -39.29 13.76 12.53
CA PHE A 521 -40.02 14.30 11.38
C PHE A 521 -39.46 13.69 10.09
N ASP A 522 -40.35 13.35 9.15
CA ASP A 522 -40.00 12.93 7.80
C ASP A 522 -41.19 13.21 6.88
N ASP A 523 -41.10 14.29 6.10
CA ASP A 523 -42.16 14.65 5.15
C ASP A 523 -41.58 15.40 3.94
N ASP A 524 -42.33 15.40 2.85
CA ASP A 524 -42.00 16.11 1.63
C ASP A 524 -42.74 17.45 1.56
N SER A 525 -41.99 18.56 1.56
CA SER A 525 -42.55 19.87 1.23
C SER A 525 -42.69 20.02 -0.29
N PRO A 526 -43.38 21.07 -0.79
CA PRO A 526 -43.40 21.38 -2.22
C PRO A 526 -42.01 21.62 -2.84
N TYR A 527 -40.96 21.79 -2.03
CA TYR A 527 -39.62 22.14 -2.47
C TYR A 527 -38.57 21.05 -2.22
N GLN A 528 -38.69 20.28 -1.13
CA GLN A 528 -37.65 19.33 -0.69
C GLN A 528 -38.19 18.32 0.33
N ASN A 529 -37.52 17.16 0.42
CA ASN A 529 -37.69 16.24 1.55
C ASN A 529 -37.04 16.82 2.80
N ILE A 530 -37.74 16.74 3.93
CA ILE A 530 -37.30 17.30 5.21
C ILE A 530 -37.35 16.19 6.26
N LYS A 531 -36.21 15.90 6.87
CA LYS A 531 -36.11 14.96 7.99
C LYS A 531 -35.53 15.65 9.21
N ILE A 532 -36.06 15.32 10.38
CA ILE A 532 -35.47 15.65 11.67
C ILE A 532 -35.24 14.34 12.42
N LEU A 533 -33.99 14.04 12.71
CA LEU A 533 -33.57 12.81 13.37
C LEU A 533 -32.94 13.14 14.72
N HIS A 534 -33.24 12.37 15.76
CA HIS A 534 -32.61 12.53 17.07
C HIS A 534 -31.30 11.72 17.14
N SER A 535 -30.21 12.37 17.54
CA SER A 535 -28.91 11.78 17.86
C SER A 535 -28.61 12.00 19.34
N GLN A 536 -28.05 10.99 20.00
CA GLN A 536 -27.70 11.10 21.43
C GLN A 536 -26.57 12.09 21.68
N GLN A 537 -25.61 12.19 20.74
CA GLN A 537 -24.48 13.10 20.84
C GLN A 537 -24.77 14.49 20.28
N PHE A 538 -25.44 14.57 19.13
CA PHE A 538 -25.61 15.81 18.38
C PHE A 538 -26.98 16.49 18.60
N GLY A 539 -27.89 15.83 19.33
CA GLY A 539 -29.26 16.29 19.52
C GLY A 539 -30.08 16.13 18.24
N ASN A 540 -31.04 17.03 18.01
CA ASN A 540 -31.86 16.98 16.81
C ASN A 540 -31.07 17.44 15.57
N ILE A 541 -31.04 16.61 14.54
CA ILE A 541 -30.33 16.83 13.28
C ILE A 541 -31.35 17.11 12.18
N LEU A 542 -31.21 18.26 11.50
CA LEU A 542 -31.97 18.64 10.32
C LEU A 542 -31.28 18.13 9.05
N ILE A 543 -32.03 17.39 8.22
CA ILE A 543 -31.57 16.83 6.95
C ILE A 543 -32.53 17.25 5.84
N LEU A 544 -32.00 17.84 4.76
CA LEU A 544 -32.77 18.32 3.61
C LEU A 544 -32.34 17.59 2.34
N ASN A 545 -33.26 16.92 1.65
CA ASN A 545 -32.97 16.09 0.46
C ASN A 545 -31.83 15.05 0.66
N GLY A 546 -31.62 14.61 1.90
CA GLY A 546 -30.56 13.67 2.26
C GLY A 546 -29.22 14.31 2.62
N ASP A 547 -29.10 15.63 2.57
CA ASP A 547 -27.92 16.36 3.01
C ASP A 547 -28.11 16.83 4.47
N VAL A 548 -27.11 16.56 5.33
CA VAL A 548 -27.11 17.03 6.72
C VAL A 548 -26.84 18.53 6.74
N ASN A 549 -27.80 19.32 7.25
CA ASN A 549 -27.72 20.77 7.27
C ASN A 549 -27.17 21.32 8.60
N LEU A 550 -27.79 20.93 9.71
CA LEU A 550 -27.45 21.45 11.04
C LEU A 550 -27.96 20.51 12.14
N ALA A 551 -27.18 20.33 13.20
CA ALA A 551 -27.63 19.72 14.44
C ALA A 551 -27.69 20.73 15.60
N GLU A 552 -28.41 20.41 16.67
CA GLU A 552 -28.46 21.24 17.90
C GLU A 552 -27.07 21.48 18.51
N SER A 553 -26.12 20.55 18.32
CA SER A 553 -24.72 20.71 18.71
C SER A 553 -23.94 21.75 17.91
N ASP A 554 -24.41 22.15 16.73
CA ASP A 554 -23.60 22.82 15.71
C ASP A 554 -23.54 24.35 15.86
N LEU A 555 -23.48 24.84 17.09
CA LEU A 555 -23.20 26.25 17.37
C LEU A 555 -21.93 26.78 16.67
N PRO A 556 -20.84 26.00 16.52
CA PRO A 556 -19.67 26.44 15.77
C PRO A 556 -19.96 26.84 14.31
N TYR A 557 -20.91 26.18 13.63
CA TYR A 557 -21.32 26.54 12.27
C TYR A 557 -21.93 27.94 12.24
N THR A 558 -22.91 28.19 13.13
CA THR A 558 -23.57 29.49 13.28
C THR A 558 -22.57 30.60 13.65
N GLN A 559 -21.61 30.31 14.53
CA GLN A 559 -20.57 31.27 14.88
C GLN A 559 -19.62 31.57 13.71
N ALA A 560 -19.23 30.55 12.93
CA ALA A 560 -18.34 30.71 11.79
C ALA A 560 -18.98 31.55 10.68
N ILE A 561 -20.23 31.27 10.33
CA ILE A 561 -20.95 32.01 9.29
C ILE A 561 -21.24 33.47 9.70
N MET A 562 -21.31 33.75 11.01
CA MET A 562 -21.39 35.09 11.59
C MET A 562 -20.01 35.79 11.75
N GLY A 563 -18.94 35.25 11.16
CA GLY A 563 -17.62 35.89 11.18
C GLY A 563 -16.79 35.63 12.45
N SER A 564 -17.12 34.58 13.21
CA SER A 564 -16.36 34.09 14.38
C SER A 564 -16.05 35.17 15.43
N GLY A 565 -17.02 36.05 15.70
CA GLY A 565 -16.90 37.12 16.70
C GLY A 565 -16.05 38.33 16.29
N LYS A 566 -15.63 38.42 15.01
CA LYS A 566 -14.90 39.57 14.48
C LYS A 566 -15.82 40.74 14.10
N GLU A 567 -17.07 40.44 13.79
CA GLU A 567 -18.04 41.40 13.29
C GLU A 567 -18.88 42.00 14.43
N ASP A 568 -19.12 43.31 14.35
CA ASP A 568 -20.06 44.02 15.24
C ASP A 568 -21.40 44.24 14.55
N TYR A 569 -22.42 43.54 15.05
CA TYR A 569 -23.78 43.55 14.53
C TYR A 569 -24.67 44.65 15.14
N ALA A 570 -24.20 45.40 16.15
CA ALA A 570 -24.99 46.43 16.81
C ALA A 570 -25.41 47.55 15.83
N GLY A 571 -26.71 47.81 15.75
CA GLY A 571 -27.27 48.85 14.87
C GLY A 571 -27.13 48.58 13.36
N LYS A 572 -26.74 47.37 12.95
CA LYS A 572 -26.60 46.98 11.53
C LYS A 572 -27.92 46.47 10.94
N GLU A 573 -28.03 46.56 9.61
CA GLU A 573 -29.09 45.90 8.84
C GLU A 573 -28.52 44.60 8.26
N VAL A 574 -29.17 43.48 8.54
CA VAL A 574 -28.67 42.13 8.20
C VAL A 574 -29.67 41.43 7.29
N LEU A 575 -29.19 40.84 6.19
CA LEU A 575 -29.98 39.99 5.29
C LEU A 575 -29.51 38.54 5.43
N ILE A 576 -30.44 37.64 5.75
CA ILE A 576 -30.21 36.19 5.81
C ILE A 576 -30.98 35.56 4.65
N LEU A 577 -30.29 34.81 3.81
CA LEU A 577 -30.88 34.03 2.72
C LEU A 577 -30.93 32.56 3.15
N GLY A 578 -32.13 31.99 3.21
CA GLY A 578 -32.38 30.69 3.85
C GLY A 578 -32.36 30.81 5.37
N GLY A 579 -31.67 29.88 6.04
CA GLY A 579 -31.56 29.86 7.50
C GLY A 579 -32.87 29.44 8.19
N GLY A 580 -33.64 28.56 7.56
CA GLY A 580 -34.91 28.05 8.09
C GLY A 580 -34.84 27.39 9.47
N ASP A 581 -33.66 26.96 9.93
CA ASP A 581 -33.41 26.51 11.30
C ASP A 581 -33.53 27.64 12.35
N GLY A 582 -33.37 28.90 11.94
CA GLY A 582 -33.46 30.08 12.78
C GLY A 582 -32.25 30.37 13.68
N GLY A 583 -31.17 29.59 13.61
CA GLY A 583 -29.99 29.72 14.47
C GLY A 583 -29.24 31.04 14.30
N ILE A 584 -28.98 31.42 13.04
CA ILE A 584 -28.33 32.72 12.73
C ILE A 584 -29.22 33.88 13.18
N LEU A 585 -30.53 33.81 12.91
CA LEU A 585 -31.48 34.83 13.34
C LEU A 585 -31.46 34.99 14.87
N TYR A 586 -31.52 33.87 15.59
CA TYR A 586 -31.52 33.84 17.05
C TYR A 586 -30.26 34.46 17.66
N GLU A 587 -29.07 34.14 17.14
CA GLU A 587 -27.81 34.70 17.64
C GLU A 587 -27.63 36.18 17.26
N VAL A 588 -27.96 36.57 16.03
CA VAL A 588 -27.83 37.96 15.57
C VAL A 588 -28.77 38.89 16.36
N VAL A 589 -29.99 38.46 16.71
CA VAL A 589 -30.93 39.27 17.52
C VAL A 589 -30.32 39.69 18.86
N LYS A 590 -29.54 38.82 19.52
CA LYS A 590 -28.89 39.12 20.81
C LYS A 590 -27.90 40.28 20.71
N LEU A 591 -27.34 40.51 19.53
CA LEU A 591 -26.35 41.54 19.25
C LEU A 591 -26.96 42.91 18.90
N LYS A 592 -28.27 43.08 19.08
CA LYS A 592 -29.01 44.35 18.92
C LYS A 592 -28.81 45.03 17.54
N PRO A 593 -29.08 44.31 16.43
CA PRO A 593 -29.10 44.92 15.10
C PRO A 593 -30.25 45.91 14.96
N LYS A 594 -30.18 46.76 13.94
CA LYS A 594 -31.25 47.70 13.59
C LYS A 594 -32.41 47.00 12.88
N MET A 595 -32.10 46.06 11.98
CA MET A 595 -33.09 45.28 11.24
C MET A 595 -32.47 43.94 10.81
N ILE A 596 -33.25 42.86 10.86
CA ILE A 596 -32.88 41.58 10.25
C ILE A 596 -33.99 41.21 9.27
N THR A 597 -33.62 40.92 8.03
CA THR A 597 -34.52 40.38 7.01
C THR A 597 -34.08 38.96 6.70
N MET A 598 -34.92 37.97 7.01
CA MET A 598 -34.67 36.56 6.67
C MET A 598 -35.64 36.14 5.57
N VAL A 599 -35.11 35.55 4.50
CA VAL A 599 -35.89 35.09 3.35
C VAL A 599 -35.68 33.59 3.18
N GLU A 600 -36.66 32.82 3.65
CA GLU A 600 -36.72 31.35 3.55
C GLU A 600 -37.81 30.95 2.54
N ILE A 601 -37.53 29.95 1.70
CA ILE A 601 -38.41 29.51 0.61
C ILE A 601 -39.35 28.40 1.06
N SER A 602 -38.93 27.57 2.01
CA SER A 602 -39.66 26.37 2.43
C SER A 602 -40.39 26.62 3.75
N PHE A 603 -41.72 26.58 3.70
CA PHE A 603 -42.58 26.59 4.89
C PHE A 603 -43.39 25.29 4.91
N ILE A 604 -43.39 24.61 6.05
CA ILE A 604 -44.29 23.49 6.33
C ILE A 604 -45.49 24.10 7.07
N CYS A 605 -46.70 23.93 6.54
CA CYS A 605 -47.94 24.44 7.14
C CYS A 605 -48.51 23.49 8.19
#